data_AF-A0AAJ6Q9J7-F1
#
_entry.id   AF-A0AAJ6Q9J7-F1
#
_cell.length_a   1.000
_cell.length_b   1.000
_cell.length_c   1.000
_cell.angle_alpha   90.00
_cell.angle_beta   90.00
_cell.angle_gamma   90.00
#
_symmetry.space_group_name_H-M   'P 1'
#
loop_
_entity.id
_entity.type
_entity.pdbx_description
1 polymer ?
#
loop_
_entity_poly.entity_id
_entity_poly.type
_entity_poly.pdbx_seq_one_letter_code
_entity_poly.pdbx_strand_id
1 'polypeptide(L)'
;MVALLTSFAWAGLTALALGELYPPYYADLSWQPARTLSNWSNLTVETRTGTFVGMLNDTYPNVRQFLRVPYAQPPVGDLRWLPPQKLVNSSKRIDSTRYGPACPQYVASGSSMWAEYAPPSLLLNIGEAPNQGSTAWSSSEDCLSLAVWTPAFANKTSNLPVALFVTGGGGVTGGIDIPSQLPSNWVSNSQEHIVVTINYRVNIFGNPKSKALNETSLTLLDVRAAVEWVAENIRAFGGDPDNIMLWGQSQGAALTHLYTLAFPDDPRVAKFGVISQPPSVTINLTETTDVYEDFHIVAKGLGCNYGDNAEAELECMRQVSWVQIEEYINRYNGTRSIAFSNYIPDEKYIFSDEAARYAAGRVARGPAIRSDASREQASTSVATTMEGEGEWVCTAYQDSILRSSLGLDTYRYEWAGNFSNISPVPYLGAFHWSDLLMIFGTYMTDAGNISALEVATSRTMQNFILAFIKDPSTVSSTVGWPAFNASAPSGGLILEFGNGTSVRNITGDFLEAGCWDSAVPFRIYEPRK
;
A
#
# COMPACT_ATOMS: atom_id res chain seq x y z
N MET A 1 -76.59 -19.99 12.80
CA MET A 1 -75.96 -21.33 12.92
C MET A 1 -74.90 -21.25 14.02
N VAL A 2 -75.20 -21.85 15.18
CA VAL A 2 -74.34 -22.58 16.14
C VAL A 2 -72.81 -22.42 15.90
N ALA A 3 -72.09 -21.69 16.78
CA ALA A 3 -71.19 -22.17 17.87
C ALA A 3 -69.83 -22.72 17.38
N LEU A 4 -68.66 -22.66 18.05
CA LEU A 4 -68.29 -22.65 19.47
C LEU A 4 -66.75 -22.41 19.57
N LEU A 5 -66.31 -21.46 20.41
CA LEU A 5 -65.26 -21.60 21.46
C LEU A 5 -63.77 -22.01 21.19
N THR A 6 -62.90 -21.37 22.01
CA THR A 6 -61.60 -21.77 22.61
C THR A 6 -60.23 -21.49 21.95
N SER A 7 -59.57 -20.46 22.49
CA SER A 7 -58.20 -20.38 23.09
C SER A 7 -56.99 -21.08 22.46
N PHE A 8 -55.87 -20.33 22.30
CA PHE A 8 -54.54 -20.68 22.85
C PHE A 8 -53.58 -19.46 22.78
N ALA A 9 -52.79 -19.26 23.84
CA ALA A 9 -51.79 -18.20 24.02
C ALA A 9 -50.43 -18.55 23.38
N TRP A 10 -49.55 -17.56 23.15
CA TRP A 10 -48.16 -17.51 23.68
C TRP A 10 -47.38 -16.26 23.25
N ALA A 11 -46.36 -15.97 24.06
CA ALA A 11 -45.53 -14.76 24.16
C ALA A 11 -44.65 -14.42 22.94
N GLY A 12 -44.26 -13.14 22.84
CA GLY A 12 -43.13 -12.71 22.02
C GLY A 12 -43.15 -11.22 21.65
N LEU A 13 -42.90 -10.31 22.59
CA LEU A 13 -42.55 -8.93 22.27
C LEU A 13 -41.04 -8.78 22.41
N THR A 14 -40.38 -8.90 21.26
CA THR A 14 -38.96 -8.68 21.03
C THR A 14 -38.56 -7.24 21.34
N ALA A 15 -37.41 -7.11 22.00
CA ALA A 15 -36.73 -5.83 22.16
C ALA A 15 -36.34 -5.26 20.79
N LEU A 16 -36.96 -4.14 20.41
CA LEU A 16 -36.51 -3.30 19.31
C LEU A 16 -35.25 -2.57 19.76
N ALA A 17 -34.09 -3.06 19.32
CA ALA A 17 -32.86 -2.28 19.36
C ALA A 17 -33.03 -1.11 18.38
N LEU A 18 -33.24 0.09 18.91
CA LEU A 18 -33.15 1.33 18.16
C LEU A 18 -31.67 1.56 17.83
N GLY A 19 -31.22 1.06 16.69
CA GLY A 19 -29.99 1.56 16.08
C GLY A 19 -30.22 3.00 15.63
N GLU A 20 -29.46 3.94 16.17
CA GLU A 20 -29.41 5.30 15.63
C GLU A 20 -28.92 5.24 14.18
N LEU A 21 -29.85 5.34 13.23
CA LEU A 21 -29.56 5.64 11.84
C LEU A 21 -29.08 7.10 11.78
N TYR A 22 -27.76 7.30 11.65
CA TYR A 22 -27.23 8.61 11.29
C TYR A 22 -27.69 8.96 9.86
N PRO A 23 -28.21 10.17 9.62
CA PRO A 23 -28.65 10.57 8.29
C PRO A 23 -27.47 10.58 7.31
N PRO A 24 -27.70 10.29 6.01
CA PRO A 24 -26.67 10.46 4.99
C PRO A 24 -26.18 11.92 5.00
N TYR A 25 -24.87 12.10 5.03
CA TYR A 25 -24.23 13.40 4.99
C TYR A 25 -24.43 14.00 3.59
N TYR A 26 -25.38 14.92 3.47
CA TYR A 26 -25.41 15.85 2.34
C TYR A 26 -24.33 16.90 2.60
N ALA A 27 -23.50 17.19 1.59
CA ALA A 27 -22.56 18.30 1.67
C ALA A 27 -23.31 19.56 2.10
N ASP A 28 -22.89 20.16 3.21
CA ASP A 28 -23.43 21.44 3.66
C ASP A 28 -22.95 22.53 2.68
N LEU A 29 -23.81 22.86 1.72
CA LEU A 29 -23.60 23.94 0.75
C LEU A 29 -23.96 25.32 1.31
N SER A 30 -24.22 25.42 2.62
CA SER A 30 -24.42 26.73 3.24
C SER A 30 -23.14 27.56 3.16
N TRP A 31 -23.31 28.85 2.87
CA TRP A 31 -22.21 29.80 2.85
C TRP A 31 -21.62 29.89 4.27
N GLN A 32 -20.47 29.27 4.46
CA GLN A 32 -19.71 29.38 5.70
C GLN A 32 -18.94 30.71 5.69
N PRO A 33 -18.92 31.46 6.80
CA PRO A 33 -18.12 32.67 6.90
C PRO A 33 -16.65 32.38 6.60
N ALA A 34 -15.95 33.35 6.01
CA ALA A 34 -14.53 33.22 5.71
C ALA A 34 -13.75 32.78 6.95
N ARG A 35 -13.03 31.66 6.83
CA ARG A 35 -12.25 31.04 7.93
C ARG A 35 -11.30 32.11 8.53
N THR A 36 -11.35 32.29 9.85
CA THR A 36 -10.55 33.31 10.56
C THR A 36 -9.04 33.08 10.37
N LEU A 37 -8.29 34.17 10.22
CA LEU A 37 -6.84 34.18 9.95
C LEU A 37 -5.98 33.44 11.00
N SER A 38 -6.49 33.23 12.22
CA SER A 38 -5.80 32.49 13.29
C SER A 38 -5.57 31.00 12.94
N ASN A 39 -6.45 30.38 12.14
CA ASN A 39 -6.32 28.98 11.71
C ASN A 39 -5.24 28.76 10.63
N TRP A 40 -4.70 29.84 10.04
CA TRP A 40 -3.72 29.76 8.96
C TRP A 40 -2.29 29.53 9.46
N SER A 41 -2.01 29.85 10.72
CA SER A 41 -0.67 29.67 11.32
C SER A 41 -0.24 28.20 11.36
N ASN A 42 -1.18 27.27 11.61
CA ASN A 42 -0.90 25.83 11.62
C ASN A 42 -1.00 25.16 10.24
N LEU A 43 -1.32 25.91 9.18
CA LEU A 43 -1.34 25.42 7.79
C LEU A 43 -0.04 25.75 7.04
N THR A 44 0.90 26.44 7.69
CA THR A 44 2.23 26.70 7.15
C THR A 44 3.26 25.93 7.99
N VAL A 45 3.95 24.98 7.38
CA VAL A 45 4.96 24.13 8.04
C VAL A 45 6.34 24.40 7.46
N GLU A 46 7.25 24.87 8.30
CA GLU A 46 8.65 25.08 7.94
C GLU A 46 9.49 23.85 8.27
N THR A 47 10.24 23.37 7.27
CA THR A 47 11.17 22.26 7.40
C THR A 47 12.56 22.67 6.89
N ARG A 48 13.52 21.73 6.88
CA ARG A 48 14.86 21.97 6.31
C ARG A 48 14.83 22.28 4.80
N THR A 49 13.86 21.70 4.08
CA THR A 49 13.84 21.68 2.61
C THR A 49 12.80 22.64 2.00
N GLY A 50 12.03 23.35 2.82
CA GLY A 50 11.07 24.34 2.35
C GLY A 50 10.04 24.76 3.39
N THR A 51 9.16 25.66 2.99
CA THR A 51 7.98 26.09 3.74
C THR A 51 6.73 25.60 3.01
N PHE A 52 6.01 24.63 3.57
CA PHE A 52 4.86 24.00 2.93
C PHE A 52 3.56 24.62 3.42
N VAL A 53 2.64 24.84 2.48
CA VAL A 53 1.35 25.48 2.74
C VAL A 53 0.27 24.45 2.44
N GLY A 54 -0.31 23.89 3.49
CA GLY A 54 -1.38 22.92 3.41
C GLY A 54 -2.76 23.55 3.48
N MET A 55 -3.77 22.70 3.63
CA MET A 55 -5.16 23.08 3.82
C MET A 55 -5.82 22.17 4.87
N LEU A 56 -6.98 22.56 5.38
CA LEU A 56 -7.86 21.60 6.05
C LEU A 56 -8.55 20.76 5.00
N ASN A 57 -8.77 19.48 5.29
CA ASN A 57 -9.59 18.62 4.46
C ASN A 57 -11.04 19.11 4.49
N ASP A 58 -11.71 19.12 3.33
CA ASP A 58 -13.05 19.69 3.21
C ASP A 58 -14.14 18.78 3.82
N THR A 59 -13.96 17.47 3.73
CA THR A 59 -14.87 16.48 4.34
C THR A 59 -14.59 16.30 5.83
N TYR A 60 -13.30 16.37 6.22
CA TYR A 60 -12.83 16.13 7.58
C TYR A 60 -12.04 17.35 8.09
N PRO A 61 -12.71 18.44 8.53
CA PRO A 61 -12.06 19.71 8.86
C PRO A 61 -11.15 19.66 10.09
N ASN A 62 -11.16 18.56 10.85
CA ASN A 62 -10.21 18.24 11.92
C ASN A 62 -8.91 17.57 11.39
N VAL A 63 -8.74 17.45 10.08
CA VAL A 63 -7.53 16.98 9.42
C VAL A 63 -6.94 18.11 8.61
N ARG A 64 -5.65 18.39 8.79
CA ARG A 64 -4.87 19.22 7.86
C ARG A 64 -4.06 18.31 6.94
N GLN A 65 -3.93 18.73 5.70
CA GLN A 65 -3.30 17.96 4.63
C GLN A 65 -2.30 18.80 3.83
N PHE A 66 -1.17 18.19 3.50
CA PHE A 66 -0.10 18.74 2.66
C PHE A 66 0.12 17.75 1.53
N LEU A 67 -0.41 18.06 0.35
CA LEU A 67 -0.62 17.09 -0.74
C LEU A 67 0.51 17.06 -1.78
N ARG A 68 1.53 17.91 -1.61
CA ARG A 68 2.71 17.96 -2.47
C ARG A 68 3.91 18.47 -1.69
N VAL A 69 4.70 17.54 -1.18
CA VAL A 69 5.93 17.83 -0.45
C VAL A 69 7.09 17.09 -1.13
N PRO A 70 7.96 17.75 -1.90
CA PRO A 70 9.12 17.10 -2.50
C PRO A 70 10.04 16.53 -1.41
N TYR A 71 10.53 15.31 -1.61
CA TYR A 71 11.51 14.68 -0.71
C TYR A 71 12.89 14.47 -1.36
N ALA A 72 12.96 14.52 -2.70
CA ALA A 72 14.19 14.42 -3.49
C ALA A 72 14.19 15.43 -4.64
N GLN A 73 15.35 15.63 -5.27
CA GLN A 73 15.44 16.39 -6.52
C GLN A 73 14.62 15.71 -7.62
N PRO A 74 14.02 16.47 -8.55
CA PRO A 74 13.30 15.90 -9.68
C PRO A 74 14.23 14.99 -10.51
N PRO A 75 13.89 13.71 -10.75
CA PRO A 75 14.72 12.77 -11.49
C PRO A 75 14.60 12.96 -13.01
N VAL A 76 14.79 14.19 -13.49
CA VAL A 76 14.64 14.61 -14.89
C VAL A 76 15.99 14.86 -15.57
N GLY A 77 16.02 14.79 -16.90
CA GLY A 77 17.23 15.06 -17.68
C GLY A 77 18.38 14.14 -17.26
N ASP A 78 19.52 14.72 -16.89
CA ASP A 78 20.70 13.96 -16.46
C ASP A 78 20.47 13.14 -15.17
N LEU A 79 19.46 13.51 -14.36
CA LEU A 79 19.08 12.75 -13.17
C LEU A 79 18.15 11.57 -13.49
N ARG A 80 17.66 11.45 -14.74
CA ARG A 80 16.87 10.31 -15.16
C ARG A 80 17.71 9.03 -15.03
N TRP A 81 17.09 8.04 -14.37
CA TRP A 81 17.68 6.74 -14.03
C TRP A 81 18.94 6.80 -13.15
N LEU A 82 19.10 7.87 -12.38
CA LEU A 82 20.08 7.93 -11.30
C LEU A 82 19.41 7.73 -9.93
N PRO A 83 20.16 7.31 -8.89
CA PRO A 83 19.69 7.33 -7.51
C PRO A 83 19.12 8.71 -7.11
N PRO A 84 18.04 8.75 -6.32
CA PRO A 84 17.41 10.01 -5.91
C PRO A 84 18.40 10.90 -5.16
N GLN A 85 18.47 12.17 -5.55
CA GLN A 85 19.38 13.14 -4.93
C GLN A 85 18.67 13.91 -3.82
N LYS A 86 19.35 14.14 -2.70
CA LYS A 86 18.80 14.90 -1.58
C LYS A 86 18.45 16.34 -1.99
N LEU A 87 17.36 16.85 -1.41
CA LEU A 87 17.03 18.26 -1.50
C LEU A 87 18.05 19.11 -0.74
N VAL A 88 18.46 20.21 -1.39
CA VAL A 88 19.24 21.27 -0.74
C VAL A 88 18.39 21.98 0.31
N ASN A 89 19.05 22.56 1.32
CA ASN A 89 18.35 23.40 2.28
C ASN A 89 17.69 24.58 1.55
N SER A 90 16.44 24.87 1.89
CA SER A 90 15.66 25.88 1.19
C SER A 90 14.59 26.44 2.10
N SER A 91 14.30 27.73 1.95
CA SER A 91 13.15 28.41 2.57
C SER A 91 12.06 28.71 1.53
N LYS A 92 12.12 28.07 0.35
CA LYS A 92 11.14 28.27 -0.71
C LYS A 92 9.76 27.88 -0.20
N ARG A 93 8.78 28.77 -0.41
CA ARG A 93 7.38 28.49 -0.13
C ARG A 93 6.80 27.60 -1.23
N ILE A 94 6.21 26.47 -0.84
CA ILE A 94 5.62 25.48 -1.74
C ILE A 94 4.14 25.36 -1.41
N ASP A 95 3.31 25.48 -2.44
CA ASP A 95 1.88 25.21 -2.33
C ASP A 95 1.67 23.69 -2.29
N SER A 96 1.16 23.21 -1.15
CA SER A 96 0.84 21.81 -0.88
C SER A 96 -0.68 21.63 -0.68
N THR A 97 -1.51 22.51 -1.27
CA THR A 97 -2.98 22.39 -1.24
C THR A 97 -3.53 21.53 -2.38
N ARG A 98 -2.68 21.08 -3.30
CA ARG A 98 -3.03 20.26 -4.45
C ARG A 98 -2.05 19.12 -4.59
N TYR A 99 -2.53 17.97 -5.06
CA TYR A 99 -1.67 16.83 -5.34
C TYR A 99 -0.64 17.18 -6.43
N GLY A 100 0.58 16.69 -6.23
CA GLY A 100 1.59 16.63 -7.28
C GLY A 100 1.26 15.53 -8.30
N PRO A 101 1.92 15.55 -9.46
CA PRO A 101 1.76 14.47 -10.42
C PRO A 101 2.31 13.16 -9.84
N ALA A 102 1.71 12.04 -10.24
CA ALA A 102 2.28 10.72 -9.99
C ALA A 102 3.51 10.49 -10.87
N CYS A 103 4.29 9.44 -10.59
CA CYS A 103 5.41 9.07 -11.46
C CYS A 103 4.92 8.54 -12.81
N PRO A 104 5.76 8.61 -13.88
CA PRO A 104 5.37 8.19 -15.22
C PRO A 104 4.79 6.77 -15.20
N GLN A 105 3.57 6.64 -15.70
CA GLN A 105 2.82 5.39 -15.72
C GLN A 105 1.75 5.43 -16.81
N TYR A 106 1.12 4.29 -17.08
CA TYR A 106 0.03 4.17 -18.05
C TYR A 106 -1.24 3.56 -17.45
N VAL A 107 -2.35 3.84 -18.11
CA VAL A 107 -3.61 3.12 -17.94
C VAL A 107 -3.67 2.02 -19.00
N ALA A 108 -3.68 0.77 -18.55
CA ALA A 108 -3.66 -0.39 -19.43
C ALA A 108 -4.90 -0.42 -20.35
N SER A 109 -4.73 -0.93 -21.57
CA SER A 109 -5.87 -1.19 -22.47
C SER A 109 -6.53 -2.53 -22.13
N GLY A 110 -7.86 -2.60 -22.24
CA GLY A 110 -8.64 -3.85 -22.12
C GLY A 110 -9.33 -4.04 -20.77
N SER A 111 -10.23 -5.02 -20.72
CA SER A 111 -10.96 -5.37 -19.50
C SER A 111 -10.11 -6.29 -18.63
N SER A 112 -9.85 -5.85 -17.40
CA SER A 112 -9.35 -6.70 -16.32
C SER A 112 -10.37 -6.70 -15.19
N MET A 113 -10.29 -7.67 -14.27
CA MET A 113 -11.12 -7.65 -13.07
C MET A 113 -10.97 -6.34 -12.27
N TRP A 114 -9.77 -5.73 -12.31
CA TRP A 114 -9.47 -4.45 -11.68
C TRP A 114 -10.20 -3.29 -12.36
N ALA A 115 -10.23 -3.27 -13.69
CA ALA A 115 -10.94 -2.22 -14.43
C ALA A 115 -12.46 -2.39 -14.39
N GLU A 116 -12.95 -3.63 -14.22
CA GLU A 116 -14.37 -3.95 -14.34
C GLU A 116 -15.12 -3.97 -13.00
N TYR A 117 -14.49 -4.49 -11.94
CA TYR A 117 -15.20 -4.78 -10.68
C TYR A 117 -14.62 -4.10 -9.45
N ALA A 118 -13.33 -3.74 -9.48
CA ALA A 118 -12.71 -3.18 -8.30
C ALA A 118 -13.16 -1.74 -8.03
N PRO A 119 -13.27 -1.35 -6.75
CA PRO A 119 -13.28 0.04 -6.32
C PRO A 119 -12.17 0.89 -6.96
N PRO A 120 -12.36 2.21 -7.09
CA PRO A 120 -11.40 3.11 -7.73
C PRO A 120 -10.00 3.01 -7.10
N SER A 121 -9.09 2.39 -7.84
CA SER A 121 -7.70 2.08 -7.43
C SER A 121 -6.66 2.62 -8.41
N LEU A 122 -7.11 3.36 -9.44
CA LEU A 122 -6.27 3.99 -10.46
C LEU A 122 -6.29 5.52 -10.33
N LEU A 123 -5.18 6.14 -10.73
CA LEU A 123 -5.06 7.59 -10.84
C LEU A 123 -5.56 8.06 -12.20
N LEU A 124 -6.84 8.41 -12.28
CA LEU A 124 -7.48 8.87 -13.51
C LEU A 124 -7.75 10.37 -13.45
N ASN A 125 -7.40 11.09 -14.51
CA ASN A 125 -7.78 12.48 -14.71
C ASN A 125 -9.20 12.58 -15.31
N ILE A 126 -9.78 13.79 -15.28
CA ILE A 126 -11.12 14.04 -15.82
C ILE A 126 -11.13 13.67 -17.32
N GLY A 127 -11.97 12.69 -17.66
CA GLY A 127 -12.15 12.20 -19.02
C GLY A 127 -11.30 10.98 -19.38
N GLU A 128 -10.43 10.48 -18.49
CA GLU A 128 -9.71 9.21 -18.69
C GLU A 128 -10.60 8.02 -18.28
N ALA A 129 -10.69 7.01 -19.16
CA ALA A 129 -11.36 5.75 -18.83
C ALA A 129 -10.43 4.79 -18.07
N PRO A 130 -10.95 3.91 -17.19
CA PRO A 130 -10.13 2.91 -16.47
C PRO A 130 -9.37 1.91 -17.36
N ASN A 131 -9.73 1.84 -18.65
CA ASN A 131 -9.14 0.98 -19.66
C ASN A 131 -8.65 1.75 -20.90
N GLN A 132 -8.31 3.03 -20.73
CA GLN A 132 -8.00 3.99 -21.80
C GLN A 132 -6.92 3.50 -22.78
N GLY A 133 -5.94 2.72 -22.32
CA GLY A 133 -4.84 2.28 -23.16
C GLY A 133 -3.88 3.41 -23.56
N SER A 134 -3.62 4.34 -22.63
CA SER A 134 -2.69 5.46 -22.85
C SER A 134 -1.92 5.82 -21.57
N THR A 135 -0.89 6.64 -21.70
CA THR A 135 -0.21 7.27 -20.57
C THR A 135 -1.19 8.02 -19.68
N ALA A 136 -1.00 7.91 -18.36
CA ALA A 136 -1.84 8.60 -17.40
C ALA A 136 -1.54 10.11 -17.44
N TRP A 137 -2.56 10.93 -17.71
CA TRP A 137 -2.39 12.39 -17.87
C TRP A 137 -2.00 13.11 -16.57
N SER A 138 -2.17 12.46 -15.42
CA SER A 138 -1.80 12.95 -14.09
C SER A 138 -0.35 12.63 -13.70
N SER A 139 0.48 12.14 -14.63
CA SER A 139 1.86 11.72 -14.35
C SER A 139 2.94 12.66 -14.92
N SER A 140 4.12 12.63 -14.29
CA SER A 140 5.31 13.40 -14.68
C SER A 140 6.57 12.77 -14.08
N GLU A 141 7.74 13.02 -14.66
CA GLU A 141 9.01 12.61 -14.03
C GLU A 141 9.36 13.44 -12.78
N ASP A 142 8.89 14.68 -12.67
CA ASP A 142 8.97 15.46 -11.42
C ASP A 142 7.88 14.98 -10.43
N CYS A 143 8.06 13.77 -9.92
CA CYS A 143 7.05 13.08 -9.12
C CYS A 143 7.49 12.72 -7.69
N LEU A 144 8.78 12.83 -7.33
CA LEU A 144 9.34 12.41 -6.04
C LEU A 144 8.89 13.32 -4.89
N SER A 145 7.60 13.19 -4.55
CA SER A 145 6.89 13.94 -3.53
C SER A 145 6.06 13.00 -2.66
N LEU A 146 5.73 13.48 -1.47
CA LEU A 146 4.87 12.81 -0.52
C LEU A 146 3.70 13.71 -0.13
N ALA A 147 2.66 13.08 0.41
CA ALA A 147 1.53 13.74 1.02
C ALA A 147 1.48 13.41 2.52
N VAL A 148 1.07 14.37 3.35
CA VAL A 148 0.97 14.25 4.81
C VAL A 148 -0.45 14.61 5.26
N TRP A 149 -1.10 13.71 6.01
CA TRP A 149 -2.37 13.95 6.69
C TRP A 149 -2.15 13.86 8.20
N THR A 150 -2.52 14.90 8.92
CA THR A 150 -2.26 15.02 10.35
C THR A 150 -3.42 15.76 11.05
N PRO A 151 -3.71 15.48 12.33
CA PRO A 151 -4.76 16.19 13.06
C PRO A 151 -4.57 17.71 13.04
N ALA A 152 -5.65 18.46 12.93
CA ALA A 152 -5.60 19.92 12.80
C ALA A 152 -5.01 20.62 14.04
N PHE A 153 -5.07 19.98 15.21
CA PHE A 153 -4.45 20.48 16.44
C PHE A 153 -2.94 20.21 16.51
N ALA A 154 -2.43 19.28 15.69
CA ALA A 154 -1.05 18.81 15.80
C ALA A 154 -0.07 19.95 15.54
N ASN A 155 1.01 19.99 16.30
CA ASN A 155 2.10 20.94 16.20
C ASN A 155 3.43 20.25 16.54
N LYS A 156 4.54 20.98 16.52
CA LYS A 156 5.90 20.40 16.68
C LYS A 156 6.13 19.62 17.98
N THR A 157 5.29 19.80 19.01
CA THR A 157 5.38 19.08 20.29
C THR A 157 4.37 17.95 20.43
N SER A 158 3.52 17.68 19.43
CA SER A 158 2.48 16.65 19.51
C SER A 158 3.02 15.22 19.56
N ASN A 159 4.16 14.96 18.91
CA ASN A 159 4.86 13.68 18.95
C ASN A 159 3.98 12.46 18.61
N LEU A 160 3.16 12.59 17.55
CA LEU A 160 2.24 11.55 17.11
C LEU A 160 2.99 10.44 16.34
N PRO A 161 2.65 9.16 16.51
CA PRO A 161 3.23 8.10 15.70
C PRO A 161 2.87 8.27 14.21
N VAL A 162 3.76 7.81 13.34
CA VAL A 162 3.71 8.06 11.89
C VAL A 162 3.57 6.75 11.12
N ALA A 163 2.53 6.64 10.29
CA ALA A 163 2.35 5.56 9.33
C ALA A 163 2.80 6.03 7.94
N LEU A 164 4.00 5.62 7.51
CA LEU A 164 4.58 5.93 6.21
C LEU A 164 4.26 4.82 5.21
N PHE A 165 3.29 5.09 4.32
CA PHE A 165 2.72 4.14 3.38
C PHE A 165 3.39 4.19 2.00
N VAL A 166 3.72 3.01 1.49
CA VAL A 166 4.20 2.76 0.12
C VAL A 166 3.11 2.03 -0.65
N THR A 167 2.62 2.65 -1.72
CA THR A 167 1.50 2.11 -2.50
C THR A 167 1.91 0.86 -3.27
N GLY A 168 0.93 -0.03 -3.49
CA GLY A 168 1.01 -1.11 -4.47
C GLY A 168 0.93 -0.61 -5.92
N GLY A 169 0.42 -1.47 -6.81
CA GLY A 169 0.27 -1.18 -8.25
C GLY A 169 1.23 -1.98 -9.14
N GLY A 170 1.73 -3.12 -8.64
CA GLY A 170 2.54 -4.07 -9.40
C GLY A 170 3.87 -3.51 -9.92
N GLY A 171 4.35 -2.39 -9.37
CA GLY A 171 5.54 -1.70 -9.85
C GLY A 171 5.36 -1.00 -11.19
N VAL A 172 4.12 -0.80 -11.65
CA VAL A 172 3.78 -0.15 -12.92
C VAL A 172 2.97 1.12 -12.71
N THR A 173 2.07 1.11 -11.73
CA THR A 173 1.23 2.25 -11.36
C THR A 173 1.30 2.50 -9.85
N GLY A 174 0.78 3.64 -9.42
CA GLY A 174 0.77 4.00 -8.00
C GLY A 174 0.80 5.51 -7.78
N GLY A 175 0.61 5.93 -6.53
CA GLY A 175 0.84 7.31 -6.11
C GLY A 175 -0.03 7.80 -4.96
N ILE A 176 0.20 9.05 -4.55
CA ILE A 176 -0.36 9.65 -3.34
C ILE A 176 -1.88 9.92 -3.34
N ASP A 177 -2.52 9.97 -4.51
CA ASP A 177 -3.93 10.38 -4.66
C ASP A 177 -4.86 9.21 -5.06
N ILE A 178 -4.49 7.97 -4.69
CA ILE A 178 -5.34 6.80 -5.00
C ILE A 178 -6.59 6.86 -4.11
N PRO A 179 -7.82 6.96 -4.67
CA PRO A 179 -9.03 7.18 -3.88
C PRO A 179 -9.26 6.13 -2.79
N SER A 180 -9.02 4.85 -3.09
CA SER A 180 -9.15 3.74 -2.14
C SER A 180 -8.11 3.76 -1.01
N GLN A 181 -7.10 4.63 -1.06
CA GLN A 181 -5.96 4.67 -0.13
C GLN A 181 -5.84 6.02 0.59
N LEU A 182 -6.87 6.89 0.52
CA LEU A 182 -6.85 8.19 1.17
C LEU A 182 -7.12 8.09 2.69
N PRO A 183 -6.21 8.57 3.57
CA PRO A 183 -6.28 8.30 5.00
C PRO A 183 -7.13 9.30 5.80
N SER A 184 -7.80 10.25 5.14
CA SER A 184 -8.45 11.37 5.82
C SER A 184 -9.51 10.89 6.83
N ASN A 185 -10.24 9.83 6.50
CA ASN A 185 -11.21 9.24 7.44
C ASN A 185 -10.52 8.66 8.69
N TRP A 186 -9.48 7.85 8.50
CA TRP A 186 -8.76 7.22 9.61
C TRP A 186 -8.08 8.25 10.54
N VAL A 187 -7.44 9.27 9.97
CA VAL A 187 -6.85 10.39 10.74
C VAL A 187 -7.93 11.19 11.44
N SER A 188 -9.07 11.43 10.80
CA SER A 188 -10.22 12.13 11.39
C SER A 188 -10.83 11.37 12.56
N ASN A 189 -11.00 10.05 12.43
CA ASN A 189 -11.66 9.23 13.45
C ASN A 189 -10.83 9.09 14.71
N SER A 190 -9.53 8.86 14.55
CA SER A 190 -8.63 8.60 15.68
C SER A 190 -8.03 9.87 16.27
N GLN A 191 -7.62 10.83 15.43
CA GLN A 191 -6.89 12.04 15.83
C GLN A 191 -5.57 11.75 16.59
N GLU A 192 -5.02 10.53 16.43
CA GLU A 192 -3.93 10.01 17.26
C GLU A 192 -2.66 9.63 16.49
N HIS A 193 -2.63 9.83 15.17
CA HIS A 193 -1.49 9.48 14.33
C HIS A 193 -1.39 10.38 13.10
N ILE A 194 -0.26 10.28 12.40
CA ILE A 194 -0.02 10.92 11.11
C ILE A 194 0.10 9.83 10.05
N VAL A 195 -0.50 10.06 8.88
CA VAL A 195 -0.25 9.23 7.70
C VAL A 195 0.56 10.03 6.69
N VAL A 196 1.58 9.37 6.14
CA VAL A 196 2.37 9.89 5.03
C VAL A 196 2.30 8.88 3.89
N THR A 197 1.95 9.31 2.67
CA THR A 197 2.01 8.46 1.47
C THR A 197 3.02 9.04 0.51
N ILE A 198 3.80 8.20 -0.16
CA ILE A 198 4.85 8.63 -1.07
C ILE A 198 4.51 8.27 -2.52
N ASN A 199 4.91 9.12 -3.46
CA ASN A 199 5.22 8.67 -4.80
C ASN A 199 6.63 8.07 -4.80
N TYR A 200 6.86 7.04 -5.59
CA TYR A 200 8.19 6.52 -5.94
C TYR A 200 8.19 6.19 -7.43
N ARG A 201 9.35 6.21 -8.11
CA ARG A 201 9.38 5.88 -9.54
C ARG A 201 8.87 4.45 -9.75
N VAL A 202 8.14 4.24 -10.83
CA VAL A 202 7.59 2.94 -11.23
C VAL A 202 8.05 2.61 -12.65
N ASN A 203 7.73 1.40 -13.11
CA ASN A 203 8.04 0.90 -14.44
C ASN A 203 9.54 1.04 -14.77
N ILE A 204 9.88 1.21 -16.05
CA ILE A 204 11.24 1.45 -16.53
C ILE A 204 11.91 2.67 -15.88
N PHE A 205 11.16 3.62 -15.31
CA PHE A 205 11.74 4.77 -14.59
C PHE A 205 12.28 4.38 -13.22
N GLY A 206 11.64 3.40 -12.57
CA GLY A 206 12.03 2.87 -11.27
C GLY A 206 13.02 1.72 -11.34
N ASN A 207 12.93 0.89 -12.39
CA ASN A 207 13.79 -0.28 -12.58
C ASN A 207 14.21 -0.41 -14.05
N PRO A 208 15.06 0.50 -14.57
CA PRO A 208 15.39 0.55 -15.99
C PRO A 208 16.11 -0.71 -16.50
N LYS A 209 16.97 -1.35 -15.68
CA LYS A 209 17.79 -2.51 -16.09
C LYS A 209 18.58 -2.25 -17.39
N SER A 210 19.22 -1.09 -17.49
CA SER A 210 20.19 -0.81 -18.55
C SER A 210 21.57 -1.33 -18.18
N LYS A 211 22.32 -1.92 -19.14
CA LYS A 211 23.71 -2.37 -18.95
C LYS A 211 24.68 -1.24 -18.60
N ALA A 212 24.33 0.01 -18.93
CA ALA A 212 25.14 1.19 -18.64
C ALA A 212 24.90 1.80 -17.24
N LEU A 213 23.98 1.23 -16.47
CA LEU A 213 23.67 1.69 -15.11
C LEU A 213 24.26 0.74 -14.07
N ASN A 214 24.95 1.32 -13.09
CA ASN A 214 25.46 0.57 -11.94
C ASN A 214 24.38 0.29 -10.89
N GLU A 215 23.32 1.11 -10.86
CA GLU A 215 22.24 1.02 -9.87
C GLU A 215 20.92 0.95 -10.61
N THR A 216 20.21 -0.16 -10.45
CA THR A 216 18.93 -0.40 -11.13
C THR A 216 17.75 -0.47 -10.17
N SER A 217 18.00 -0.59 -8.86
CA SER A 217 17.00 -0.75 -7.80
C SER A 217 16.42 0.60 -7.32
N LEU A 218 16.10 1.51 -8.26
CA LEU A 218 15.84 2.91 -7.94
C LEU A 218 14.54 3.10 -7.15
N THR A 219 13.54 2.22 -7.32
CA THR A 219 12.30 2.28 -6.52
C THR A 219 12.58 2.14 -5.02
N LEU A 220 13.48 1.23 -4.63
CA LEU A 220 13.85 1.03 -3.24
C LEU A 220 14.64 2.22 -2.70
N LEU A 221 15.49 2.82 -3.54
CA LEU A 221 16.23 4.03 -3.18
C LEU A 221 15.32 5.26 -3.05
N ASP A 222 14.25 5.35 -3.84
CA ASP A 222 13.23 6.39 -3.69
C ASP A 222 12.47 6.24 -2.36
N VAL A 223 12.09 5.02 -1.99
CA VAL A 223 11.52 4.71 -0.66
C VAL A 223 12.51 5.13 0.44
N ARG A 224 13.79 4.79 0.31
CA ARG A 224 14.83 5.21 1.27
C ARG A 224 14.95 6.72 1.38
N ALA A 225 14.96 7.45 0.27
CA ALA A 225 15.03 8.90 0.27
C ALA A 225 13.81 9.53 0.96
N ALA A 226 12.61 8.97 0.75
CA ALA A 226 11.40 9.43 1.41
C ALA A 226 11.43 9.15 2.93
N VAL A 227 11.87 7.95 3.34
CA VAL A 227 12.05 7.60 4.76
C VAL A 227 13.02 8.56 5.44
N GLU A 228 14.18 8.84 4.84
CA GLU A 228 15.15 9.78 5.39
C GLU A 228 14.56 11.19 5.52
N TRP A 229 13.84 11.66 4.50
CA TRP A 229 13.19 12.96 4.54
C TRP A 229 12.14 13.02 5.67
N VAL A 230 11.31 11.99 5.82
CA VAL A 230 10.29 11.91 6.88
C VAL A 230 10.96 11.92 8.25
N ALA A 231 11.96 11.07 8.48
CA ALA A 231 12.70 11.03 9.74
C ALA A 231 13.34 12.40 10.09
N GLU A 232 13.85 13.13 9.09
CA GLU A 232 14.45 14.46 9.29
C GLU A 232 13.43 15.59 9.53
N ASN A 233 12.18 15.47 9.03
CA ASN A 233 11.26 16.62 8.92
C ASN A 233 9.88 16.41 9.56
N ILE A 234 9.46 15.18 9.88
CA ILE A 234 8.06 14.90 10.28
C ILE A 234 7.66 15.56 11.61
N ARG A 235 8.65 15.87 12.47
CA ARG A 235 8.43 16.67 13.69
C ARG A 235 7.80 18.03 13.38
N ALA A 236 8.10 18.63 12.24
CA ALA A 236 7.49 19.90 11.82
C ALA A 236 5.97 19.78 11.60
N PHE A 237 5.50 18.59 11.20
CA PHE A 237 4.08 18.24 11.01
C PHE A 237 3.44 17.67 12.29
N GLY A 238 4.21 17.55 13.38
CA GLY A 238 3.79 17.04 14.68
C GLY A 238 3.98 15.54 14.89
N GLY A 239 4.71 14.88 13.99
CA GLY A 239 5.05 13.47 14.12
C GLY A 239 6.23 13.22 15.04
N ASP A 240 6.32 12.00 15.53
CA ASP A 240 7.48 11.48 16.24
C ASP A 240 8.43 10.79 15.24
N PRO A 241 9.63 11.35 14.98
CA PRO A 241 10.61 10.73 14.09
C PRO A 241 11.16 9.40 14.64
N ASP A 242 11.01 9.12 15.94
CA ASP A 242 11.45 7.87 16.55
C ASP A 242 10.35 6.79 16.54
N ASN A 243 9.13 7.15 16.14
CA ASN A 243 7.97 6.23 16.08
C ASN A 243 7.34 6.23 14.68
N ILE A 244 8.14 5.85 13.68
CA ILE A 244 7.71 5.69 12.29
C ILE A 244 7.51 4.20 11.99
N MET A 245 6.36 3.86 11.41
CA MET A 245 6.11 2.59 10.73
C MET A 245 6.26 2.76 9.23
N LEU A 246 7.21 2.06 8.60
CA LEU A 246 7.20 1.90 7.14
C LEU A 246 6.30 0.73 6.80
N TRP A 247 5.29 0.95 5.98
CA TRP A 247 4.41 -0.12 5.54
C TRP A 247 4.00 0.04 4.09
N GLY A 248 3.61 -1.06 3.47
CA GLY A 248 3.12 -1.03 2.12
C GLY A 248 2.26 -2.23 1.81
N GLN A 249 1.63 -2.15 0.64
CA GLN A 249 0.76 -3.19 0.11
C GLN A 249 1.28 -3.65 -1.27
N SER A 250 1.17 -4.94 -1.62
CA SER A 250 1.61 -5.46 -2.92
C SER A 250 3.09 -5.16 -3.20
N GLN A 251 3.41 -4.51 -4.33
CA GLN A 251 4.75 -4.00 -4.62
C GLN A 251 5.31 -3.14 -3.48
N GLY A 252 4.47 -2.32 -2.82
CA GLY A 252 4.88 -1.53 -1.67
C GLY A 252 5.24 -2.38 -0.45
N ALA A 253 4.58 -3.52 -0.26
CA ALA A 253 4.93 -4.50 0.77
C ALA A 253 6.25 -5.20 0.43
N ALA A 254 6.46 -5.58 -0.83
CA ALA A 254 7.73 -6.13 -1.30
C ALA A 254 8.88 -5.13 -1.12
N LEU A 255 8.67 -3.85 -1.44
CA LEU A 255 9.63 -2.78 -1.17
C LEU A 255 9.89 -2.59 0.32
N THR A 256 8.87 -2.69 1.17
CA THR A 256 9.02 -2.62 2.64
C THR A 256 9.85 -3.80 3.16
N HIS A 257 9.60 -5.01 2.67
CA HIS A 257 10.38 -6.21 3.00
C HIS A 257 11.84 -6.07 2.55
N LEU A 258 12.07 -5.75 1.28
CA LEU A 258 13.41 -5.52 0.71
C LEU A 258 14.15 -4.39 1.47
N TYR A 259 13.45 -3.36 1.92
CA TYR A 259 14.02 -2.30 2.74
C TYR A 259 14.61 -2.83 4.04
N THR A 260 13.95 -3.80 4.70
CA THR A 260 14.48 -4.42 5.92
C THR A 260 15.78 -5.18 5.65
N LEU A 261 15.91 -5.78 4.46
CA LEU A 261 17.10 -6.51 4.06
C LEU A 261 18.23 -5.55 3.64
N ALA A 262 17.91 -4.47 2.92
CA ALA A 262 18.88 -3.51 2.38
C ALA A 262 19.49 -2.60 3.45
N PHE A 263 18.71 -2.19 4.45
CA PHE A 263 19.12 -1.19 5.44
C PHE A 263 19.02 -1.71 6.88
N PRO A 264 19.71 -2.82 7.23
CA PRO A 264 19.56 -3.46 8.53
C PRO A 264 20.08 -2.61 9.70
N ASP A 265 21.15 -1.85 9.47
CA ASP A 265 21.87 -1.13 10.53
C ASP A 265 21.35 0.30 10.75
N ASP A 266 20.71 0.89 9.74
CA ASP A 266 20.15 2.24 9.81
C ASP A 266 18.79 2.31 9.11
N PRO A 267 17.74 1.64 9.60
CA PRO A 267 16.44 1.61 8.92
C PRO A 267 15.70 2.94 8.99
N ARG A 268 16.03 3.86 9.92
CA ARG A 268 15.34 5.16 10.14
C ARG A 268 13.84 5.05 10.45
N VAL A 269 13.35 3.85 10.73
CA VAL A 269 11.98 3.53 11.14
C VAL A 269 12.02 2.49 12.27
N ALA A 270 10.96 2.41 13.06
CA ALA A 270 10.90 1.57 14.25
C ALA A 270 10.18 0.24 14.03
N LYS A 271 9.31 0.16 13.02
CA LYS A 271 8.45 -1.01 12.76
C LYS A 271 8.02 -1.09 11.30
N PHE A 272 7.54 -2.26 10.90
CA PHE A 272 7.24 -2.57 9.50
C PHE A 272 5.81 -3.08 9.30
N GLY A 273 5.24 -2.88 8.11
CA GLY A 273 3.98 -3.50 7.70
C GLY A 273 4.07 -4.04 6.28
N VAL A 274 3.96 -5.36 6.15
CA VAL A 274 4.09 -6.10 4.89
C VAL A 274 2.74 -6.74 4.59
N ILE A 275 1.90 -6.01 3.85
CA ILE A 275 0.50 -6.39 3.58
C ILE A 275 0.37 -6.92 2.17
N SER A 276 -0.14 -8.13 1.99
CA SER A 276 -0.34 -8.73 0.67
C SER A 276 0.94 -8.64 -0.17
N GLN A 277 2.06 -9.17 0.32
CA GLN A 277 3.31 -9.15 -0.44
C GLN A 277 3.30 -10.24 -1.52
N PRO A 278 3.62 -9.92 -2.79
CA PRO A 278 3.79 -10.94 -3.82
C PRO A 278 4.89 -11.95 -3.44
N PRO A 279 4.70 -13.25 -3.77
CA PRO A 279 5.63 -14.32 -3.39
C PRO A 279 7.08 -14.10 -3.84
N SER A 280 7.29 -13.49 -5.01
CA SER A 280 8.62 -13.14 -5.51
C SER A 280 8.61 -11.86 -6.33
N VAL A 281 9.62 -11.02 -6.10
CA VAL A 281 9.95 -9.84 -6.92
C VAL A 281 11.41 -9.81 -7.34
N THR A 282 12.22 -10.78 -6.93
CA THR A 282 13.66 -10.85 -7.27
C THR A 282 13.85 -11.80 -8.44
N ILE A 283 14.65 -11.37 -9.43
CA ILE A 283 14.92 -12.16 -10.63
C ILE A 283 15.76 -13.38 -10.26
N ASN A 284 15.31 -14.57 -10.67
CA ASN A 284 16.11 -15.77 -10.62
C ASN A 284 17.17 -15.75 -11.74
N LEU A 285 18.42 -15.50 -11.37
CA LEU A 285 19.56 -15.45 -12.30
C LEU A 285 19.92 -16.82 -12.91
N THR A 286 19.43 -17.92 -12.34
CA THR A 286 19.62 -19.27 -12.92
C THR A 286 18.66 -19.56 -14.08
N GLU A 287 17.52 -18.86 -14.11
CA GLU A 287 16.47 -19.04 -15.12
C GLU A 287 16.44 -17.90 -16.16
N THR A 288 17.06 -16.75 -15.85
CA THR A 288 17.05 -15.58 -16.73
C THR A 288 18.41 -15.38 -17.41
N THR A 289 18.45 -15.52 -18.73
CA THR A 289 19.69 -15.46 -19.52
C THR A 289 20.21 -14.04 -19.76
N ASP A 290 19.34 -13.06 -20.00
CA ASP A 290 19.71 -11.64 -20.09
C ASP A 290 18.68 -10.79 -19.32
N VAL A 291 19.11 -10.26 -18.18
CA VAL A 291 18.28 -9.43 -17.29
C VAL A 291 18.09 -7.99 -17.80
N TYR A 292 18.83 -7.60 -18.84
CA TYR A 292 18.81 -6.25 -19.42
C TYR A 292 18.05 -6.19 -20.76
N GLU A 293 17.63 -7.34 -21.30
CA GLU A 293 16.98 -7.46 -22.61
C GLU A 293 15.71 -6.60 -22.70
N ASP A 294 14.94 -6.49 -21.62
CA ASP A 294 13.69 -5.74 -21.62
C ASP A 294 13.94 -4.23 -21.87
N PHE A 295 15.01 -3.65 -21.30
CA PHE A 295 15.41 -2.27 -21.60
C PHE A 295 15.81 -2.11 -23.06
N HIS A 296 16.60 -3.07 -23.56
CA HIS A 296 17.11 -3.07 -24.93
C HIS A 296 15.98 -3.16 -25.98
N ILE A 297 14.95 -3.97 -25.70
CA ILE A 297 13.74 -4.06 -26.54
C ILE A 297 13.06 -2.68 -26.64
N VAL A 298 12.83 -2.02 -25.50
CA VAL A 298 12.20 -0.70 -25.47
C VAL A 298 13.07 0.34 -26.19
N ALA A 299 14.38 0.33 -25.92
CA ALA A 299 15.32 1.25 -26.54
C ALA A 299 15.35 1.13 -28.08
N LYS A 300 15.48 -0.09 -28.60
CA LYS A 300 15.41 -0.37 -30.04
C LYS A 300 14.07 0.05 -30.64
N GLY A 301 12.97 -0.25 -29.95
CA GLY A 301 11.62 0.10 -30.39
C GLY A 301 11.39 1.62 -30.54
N LEU A 302 12.12 2.41 -29.76
CA LEU A 302 12.08 3.88 -29.78
C LEU A 302 13.17 4.52 -30.64
N GLY A 303 13.93 3.71 -31.39
CA GLY A 303 14.97 4.18 -32.31
C GLY A 303 16.36 4.34 -31.68
N CYS A 304 16.54 3.98 -30.41
CA CYS A 304 17.82 3.96 -29.72
C CYS A 304 18.54 2.62 -29.94
N ASN A 305 19.00 2.37 -31.16
CA ASN A 305 19.65 1.12 -31.55
C ASN A 305 21.14 1.34 -31.84
N TYR A 306 22.01 1.07 -30.85
CA TYR A 306 23.45 1.32 -30.92
C TYR A 306 24.30 0.04 -30.82
N GLY A 307 23.73 -1.11 -31.15
CA GLY A 307 24.41 -2.40 -31.02
C GLY A 307 24.80 -2.68 -29.56
N ASP A 308 26.07 -2.99 -29.31
CA ASP A 308 26.59 -3.30 -27.97
C ASP A 308 27.01 -2.06 -27.16
N ASN A 309 26.81 -0.85 -27.69
CA ASN A 309 27.16 0.39 -26.99
C ASN A 309 26.04 0.82 -26.03
N ALA A 310 26.08 0.27 -24.82
CA ALA A 310 25.08 0.51 -23.78
C ALA A 310 25.03 1.98 -23.34
N GLU A 311 26.16 2.69 -23.31
CA GLU A 311 26.22 4.10 -22.93
C GLU A 311 25.51 5.00 -23.95
N ALA A 312 25.71 4.74 -25.24
CA ALA A 312 25.01 5.46 -26.32
C ALA A 312 23.51 5.14 -26.35
N GLU A 313 23.14 3.90 -26.05
CA GLU A 313 21.73 3.49 -25.90
C GLU A 313 21.06 4.24 -24.75
N LEU A 314 21.68 4.24 -23.56
CA LEU A 314 21.18 4.95 -22.38
C LEU A 314 21.07 6.45 -22.64
N GLU A 315 22.07 7.06 -23.26
CA GLU A 315 22.07 8.49 -23.56
C GLU A 315 20.96 8.86 -24.56
N CYS A 316 20.78 8.06 -25.62
CA CYS A 316 19.65 8.24 -26.53
C CYS A 316 18.31 8.14 -25.79
N MET A 317 18.17 7.13 -24.93
CA MET A 317 16.94 6.90 -24.15
C MET A 317 16.63 8.03 -23.16
N ARG A 318 17.64 8.74 -22.64
CA ARG A 318 17.43 9.96 -21.83
C ARG A 318 16.83 11.12 -22.62
N GLN A 319 17.00 11.14 -23.94
CA GLN A 319 16.42 12.16 -24.82
C GLN A 319 15.00 11.84 -25.26
N VAL A 320 14.54 10.59 -25.11
CA VAL A 320 13.17 10.19 -25.46
C VAL A 320 12.19 10.73 -24.41
N SER A 321 11.02 11.22 -24.84
CA SER A 321 9.99 11.66 -23.91
C SER A 321 9.49 10.50 -23.06
N TRP A 322 9.27 10.72 -21.75
CA TRP A 322 8.69 9.69 -20.89
C TRP A 322 7.32 9.21 -21.40
N VAL A 323 6.56 10.09 -22.05
CA VAL A 323 5.27 9.76 -22.65
C VAL A 323 5.45 8.71 -23.75
N GLN A 324 6.46 8.86 -24.61
CA GLN A 324 6.73 7.91 -25.69
C GLN A 324 7.20 6.57 -25.14
N ILE A 325 7.99 6.57 -24.07
CA ILE A 325 8.47 5.36 -23.40
C ILE A 325 7.29 4.58 -22.82
N GLU A 326 6.45 5.23 -22.01
CA GLU A 326 5.29 4.60 -21.38
C GLU A 326 4.23 4.16 -22.42
N GLU A 327 3.97 4.94 -23.48
CA GLU A 327 3.09 4.53 -24.58
C GLU A 327 3.63 3.30 -25.32
N TYR A 328 4.95 3.24 -25.55
CA TYR A 328 5.57 2.08 -26.18
C TYR A 328 5.39 0.83 -25.32
N ILE A 329 5.69 0.92 -24.02
CA ILE A 329 5.55 -0.21 -23.08
C ILE A 329 4.10 -0.65 -22.99
N ASN A 330 3.15 0.27 -22.83
CA ASN A 330 1.72 -0.03 -22.73
C ASN A 330 1.17 -0.78 -23.96
N ARG A 331 1.67 -0.43 -25.15
CA ARG A 331 1.21 -1.00 -26.43
C ARG A 331 2.08 -2.15 -26.93
N TYR A 332 3.10 -2.53 -26.17
CA TYR A 332 4.04 -3.56 -26.58
C TYR A 332 3.31 -4.91 -26.69
N ASN A 333 3.41 -5.53 -27.87
CA ASN A 333 2.72 -6.79 -28.20
C ASN A 333 3.69 -7.85 -28.78
N GLY A 334 4.97 -7.75 -28.43
CA GLY A 334 5.98 -8.71 -28.85
C GLY A 334 5.79 -10.09 -28.23
N THR A 335 6.44 -11.11 -28.80
CA THR A 335 6.30 -12.51 -28.37
C THR A 335 6.81 -12.76 -26.95
N ARG A 336 7.88 -12.07 -26.55
CA ARG A 336 8.41 -12.07 -25.18
C ARG A 336 7.79 -10.90 -24.43
N SER A 337 7.14 -11.14 -23.29
CA SER A 337 6.70 -10.10 -22.37
C SER A 337 7.88 -9.31 -21.80
N ILE A 338 7.71 -7.99 -21.64
CA ILE A 338 8.66 -7.12 -20.95
C ILE A 338 8.13 -6.77 -19.56
N ALA A 339 9.01 -6.72 -18.56
CA ALA A 339 8.63 -6.38 -17.19
C ALA A 339 9.72 -5.60 -16.45
N PHE A 340 9.31 -4.52 -15.80
CA PHE A 340 10.18 -3.67 -14.97
C PHE A 340 9.74 -3.67 -13.48
N SER A 341 8.92 -4.63 -13.07
CA SER A 341 8.41 -4.76 -11.70
C SER A 341 9.29 -5.59 -10.76
N ASN A 342 10.20 -6.41 -11.33
CA ASN A 342 11.13 -7.26 -10.61
C ASN A 342 12.57 -6.72 -10.62
N TYR A 343 13.37 -7.18 -9.65
CA TYR A 343 14.66 -6.62 -9.30
C TYR A 343 15.81 -7.57 -9.62
N ILE A 344 16.90 -7.04 -10.16
CA ILE A 344 18.16 -7.79 -10.31
C ILE A 344 18.80 -7.90 -8.92
N PRO A 345 19.13 -9.10 -8.42
CA PRO A 345 19.90 -9.22 -7.19
C PRO A 345 21.32 -8.67 -7.43
N ASP A 346 21.61 -7.53 -6.81
CA ASP A 346 22.87 -6.80 -6.89
C ASP A 346 23.79 -7.10 -5.70
N GLU A 347 23.31 -7.90 -4.74
CA GLU A 347 23.96 -8.27 -3.49
C GLU A 347 24.38 -7.07 -2.62
N LYS A 348 23.77 -5.91 -2.88
CA LYS A 348 23.97 -4.65 -2.16
C LYS A 348 22.68 -4.17 -1.51
N TYR A 349 21.62 -4.05 -2.30
CA TYR A 349 20.29 -3.68 -1.86
C TYR A 349 19.29 -4.82 -2.08
N ILE A 350 19.45 -5.59 -3.15
CA ILE A 350 18.61 -6.73 -3.50
C ILE A 350 19.45 -7.99 -3.41
N PHE A 351 18.99 -8.96 -2.62
CA PHE A 351 19.75 -10.17 -2.32
C PHE A 351 19.06 -11.39 -2.89
N SER A 352 19.83 -12.28 -3.52
CA SER A 352 19.31 -13.54 -4.05
C SER A 352 18.96 -14.58 -2.97
N ASP A 353 19.64 -14.52 -1.81
CA ASP A 353 19.43 -15.42 -0.67
C ASP A 353 19.01 -14.64 0.58
N GLU A 354 17.70 -14.41 0.70
CA GLU A 354 17.11 -13.73 1.86
C GLU A 354 17.23 -14.56 3.15
N ALA A 355 17.18 -15.89 3.06
CA ALA A 355 17.32 -16.75 4.23
C ALA A 355 18.73 -16.63 4.86
N ALA A 356 19.78 -16.52 4.04
CA ALA A 356 21.13 -16.24 4.51
C ALA A 356 21.26 -14.86 5.17
N ARG A 357 20.51 -13.84 4.70
CA ARG A 357 20.43 -12.53 5.36
C ARG A 357 19.89 -12.65 6.77
N TYR A 358 18.75 -13.35 6.93
CA TYR A 358 18.14 -13.64 8.22
C TYR A 358 19.09 -14.44 9.11
N ALA A 359 19.70 -15.52 8.62
CA ALA A 359 20.65 -16.34 9.38
C ALA A 359 21.88 -15.53 9.87
N ALA A 360 22.32 -14.54 9.08
CA ALA A 360 23.40 -13.64 9.46
C ALA A 360 22.97 -12.49 10.39
N GLY A 361 21.69 -12.42 10.78
CA GLY A 361 21.11 -11.33 11.57
C GLY A 361 21.14 -9.98 10.85
N ARG A 362 21.29 -9.98 9.52
CA ARG A 362 21.38 -8.77 8.71
C ARG A 362 20.00 -8.40 8.17
N VAL A 363 19.09 -8.09 9.07
CA VAL A 363 17.73 -7.63 8.78
C VAL A 363 17.42 -6.50 9.76
N ALA A 364 16.73 -5.47 9.29
CA ALA A 364 16.33 -4.35 10.12
C ALA A 364 15.51 -4.83 11.32
N ARG A 365 15.90 -4.38 12.51
CA ARG A 365 15.21 -4.73 13.74
C ARG A 365 13.92 -3.94 13.89
N GLY A 366 12.91 -4.57 14.46
CA GLY A 366 11.62 -3.98 14.74
C GLY A 366 10.50 -5.01 14.54
N PRO A 367 9.38 -4.86 15.25
CA PRO A 367 8.21 -5.70 15.04
C PRO A 367 7.60 -5.43 13.65
N ALA A 368 6.91 -6.41 13.09
CA ALA A 368 6.22 -6.26 11.81
C ALA A 368 4.78 -6.76 11.84
N ILE A 369 3.93 -6.15 11.02
CA ILE A 369 2.68 -6.77 10.57
C ILE A 369 2.97 -7.58 9.31
N ARG A 370 2.45 -8.80 9.22
CA ARG A 370 2.43 -9.60 7.98
C ARG A 370 1.01 -10.13 7.76
N SER A 371 0.47 -9.88 6.58
CA SER A 371 -0.89 -10.29 6.24
C SER A 371 -1.04 -10.57 4.76
N ASP A 372 -2.09 -11.31 4.44
CA ASP A 372 -2.59 -11.52 3.09
C ASP A 372 -4.13 -11.44 3.10
N ALA A 373 -4.70 -11.24 1.92
CA ALA A 373 -6.12 -11.38 1.65
C ALA A 373 -6.42 -12.85 1.36
N SER A 374 -7.62 -13.31 1.65
CA SER A 374 -7.93 -14.73 1.51
C SER A 374 -8.18 -15.20 0.09
N ARG A 375 -8.11 -14.26 -0.87
CA ARG A 375 -8.17 -14.46 -2.32
C ARG A 375 -7.23 -13.50 -3.05
N GLU A 376 -5.95 -13.46 -2.68
CA GLU A 376 -4.93 -12.64 -3.36
C GLU A 376 -4.91 -12.86 -4.87
N GLN A 377 -5.13 -14.09 -5.33
CA GLN A 377 -5.21 -14.43 -6.75
C GLN A 377 -6.63 -14.87 -7.13
N ALA A 378 -7.61 -14.03 -6.80
CA ALA A 378 -9.00 -14.26 -7.13
C ALA A 378 -9.20 -14.62 -8.61
N SER A 379 -9.76 -15.80 -8.84
CA SER A 379 -10.05 -16.34 -10.17
C SER A 379 -11.40 -17.05 -10.19
N THR A 380 -11.98 -17.18 -11.38
CA THR A 380 -13.16 -18.04 -11.61
C THR A 380 -12.83 -19.52 -11.41
N SER A 381 -11.56 -19.90 -11.51
CA SER A 381 -11.06 -21.25 -11.21
C SER A 381 -10.70 -21.36 -9.72
N VAL A 382 -11.42 -22.25 -9.01
CA VAL A 382 -11.13 -22.58 -7.62
C VAL A 382 -9.71 -23.13 -7.49
N ALA A 383 -9.30 -24.07 -8.35
CA ALA A 383 -7.96 -24.66 -8.30
C ALA A 383 -6.84 -23.62 -8.47
N THR A 384 -7.01 -22.68 -9.41
CA THR A 384 -6.05 -21.59 -9.63
C THR A 384 -5.99 -20.65 -8.43
N THR A 385 -7.14 -20.37 -7.81
CA THR A 385 -7.17 -19.61 -6.56
C THR A 385 -6.39 -20.38 -5.48
N MET A 386 -6.59 -21.70 -5.32
CA MET A 386 -5.95 -22.48 -4.24
C MET A 386 -4.43 -22.49 -4.36
N GLU A 387 -3.94 -22.71 -5.58
CA GLU A 387 -2.51 -22.70 -5.89
C GLU A 387 -1.91 -21.32 -5.61
N GLY A 388 -2.58 -20.27 -6.09
CA GLY A 388 -2.21 -18.89 -5.80
C GLY A 388 -2.14 -18.60 -4.31
N GLU A 389 -3.21 -18.81 -3.56
CA GLU A 389 -3.22 -18.55 -2.10
C GLU A 389 -2.11 -19.33 -1.38
N GLY A 390 -1.80 -20.55 -1.83
CA GLY A 390 -0.69 -21.32 -1.28
C GLY A 390 0.65 -20.61 -1.34
N GLU A 391 0.99 -20.00 -2.46
CA GLU A 391 2.25 -19.26 -2.60
C GLU A 391 2.32 -18.06 -1.65
N TRP A 392 1.21 -17.31 -1.52
CA TRP A 392 1.16 -16.10 -0.69
C TRP A 392 1.22 -16.44 0.80
N VAL A 393 0.34 -17.35 1.23
CA VAL A 393 0.29 -17.82 2.62
C VAL A 393 1.62 -18.42 3.05
N CYS A 394 2.26 -19.24 2.20
CA CYS A 394 3.55 -19.84 2.54
C CYS A 394 4.70 -18.85 2.55
N THR A 395 4.73 -17.87 1.64
CA THR A 395 5.72 -16.78 1.68
C THR A 395 5.60 -16.02 3.00
N ALA A 396 4.37 -15.70 3.39
CA ALA A 396 4.09 -14.97 4.61
C ALA A 396 4.46 -15.79 5.86
N TYR A 397 4.15 -17.08 5.88
CA TYR A 397 4.55 -18.01 6.94
C TYR A 397 6.08 -18.09 7.06
N GLN A 398 6.80 -18.30 5.95
CA GLN A 398 8.25 -18.42 5.93
C GLN A 398 8.94 -17.15 6.45
N ASP A 399 8.52 -15.96 6.02
CA ASP A 399 9.02 -14.70 6.56
C ASP A 399 8.79 -14.61 8.07
N SER A 400 7.60 -15.00 8.54
CA SER A 400 7.26 -14.98 9.97
C SER A 400 8.15 -15.91 10.81
N ILE A 401 8.51 -17.08 10.27
CA ILE A 401 9.46 -18.01 10.89
C ILE A 401 10.87 -17.44 10.92
N LEU A 402 11.35 -16.89 9.81
CA LEU A 402 12.68 -16.28 9.72
C LEU A 402 12.83 -15.12 10.69
N ARG A 403 11.82 -14.26 10.81
CA ARG A 403 11.77 -13.17 11.79
C ARG A 403 11.77 -13.68 13.24
N SER A 404 10.93 -14.69 13.53
CA SER A 404 10.88 -15.32 14.86
C SER A 404 12.22 -15.95 15.27
N SER A 405 12.97 -16.52 14.32
CA SER A 405 14.31 -17.07 14.57
C SER A 405 15.33 -16.04 15.10
N LEU A 406 15.08 -14.75 14.86
CA LEU A 406 15.87 -13.63 15.36
C LEU A 406 15.27 -12.93 16.58
N GLY A 407 14.16 -13.44 17.12
CA GLY A 407 13.38 -12.80 18.18
C GLY A 407 12.71 -11.50 17.73
N LEU A 408 12.36 -11.39 16.44
CA LEU A 408 11.62 -10.26 15.91
C LEU A 408 10.13 -10.62 15.86
N ASP A 409 9.32 -9.89 16.61
CA ASP A 409 7.88 -10.14 16.66
C ASP A 409 7.22 -9.87 15.30
N THR A 410 6.28 -10.75 14.94
CA THR A 410 5.42 -10.61 13.77
C THR A 410 3.96 -10.74 14.21
N TYR A 411 3.11 -9.81 13.79
CA TYR A 411 1.69 -9.78 14.08
C TYR A 411 0.92 -10.12 12.82
N ARG A 412 0.23 -11.26 12.85
CA ARG A 412 -0.41 -11.85 11.67
C ARG A 412 -1.88 -11.48 11.61
N TYR A 413 -2.37 -11.14 10.43
CA TYR A 413 -3.80 -11.18 10.14
C TYR A 413 -4.08 -11.71 8.74
N GLU A 414 -5.28 -12.24 8.56
CA GLU A 414 -5.89 -12.69 7.32
C GLU A 414 -7.09 -11.78 7.04
N TRP A 415 -7.15 -11.20 5.84
CA TRP A 415 -8.33 -10.48 5.40
C TRP A 415 -9.32 -11.41 4.69
N ALA A 416 -10.51 -11.60 5.27
CA ALA A 416 -11.54 -12.50 4.74
C ALA A 416 -12.89 -11.79 4.51
N GLY A 417 -12.88 -10.46 4.40
CA GLY A 417 -14.09 -9.66 4.16
C GLY A 417 -14.67 -9.83 2.76
N ASN A 418 -15.98 -10.07 2.68
CA ASN A 418 -16.68 -10.31 1.41
C ASN A 418 -17.98 -9.48 1.35
N PHE A 419 -17.83 -8.15 1.21
CA PHE A 419 -18.92 -7.18 1.18
C PHE A 419 -19.40 -6.89 -0.25
N SER A 420 -20.70 -6.71 -0.49
CA SER A 420 -21.30 -6.75 -1.86
C SER A 420 -20.97 -5.55 -2.71
N ASN A 421 -20.83 -4.40 -2.07
CA ASN A 421 -20.36 -3.16 -2.68
C ASN A 421 -18.89 -3.24 -3.10
N ILE A 422 -18.05 -3.99 -2.37
CA ILE A 422 -16.61 -4.12 -2.64
C ILE A 422 -16.31 -5.26 -3.61
N SER A 423 -16.93 -6.43 -3.41
CA SER A 423 -16.72 -7.65 -4.19
C SER A 423 -18.00 -8.05 -4.93
N PRO A 424 -18.36 -7.36 -6.02
CA PRO A 424 -19.68 -7.47 -6.64
C PRO A 424 -19.95 -8.80 -7.34
N VAL A 425 -18.91 -9.60 -7.62
CA VAL A 425 -19.05 -10.92 -8.25
C VAL A 425 -18.58 -12.04 -7.33
N PRO A 426 -19.22 -13.23 -7.37
CA PRO A 426 -18.98 -14.31 -6.40
C PRO A 426 -17.51 -14.73 -6.28
N TYR A 427 -16.78 -14.80 -7.39
CA TYR A 427 -15.43 -15.33 -7.44
C TYR A 427 -14.34 -14.35 -6.92
N LEU A 428 -14.68 -13.10 -6.62
CA LEU A 428 -13.69 -12.14 -6.09
C LEU A 428 -13.36 -12.41 -4.62
N GLY A 429 -14.38 -12.52 -3.77
CA GLY A 429 -14.19 -12.66 -2.32
C GLY A 429 -13.35 -11.53 -1.72
N ALA A 430 -12.51 -11.85 -0.73
CA ALA A 430 -11.53 -10.92 -0.16
C ALA A 430 -10.31 -10.84 -1.07
N PHE A 431 -10.40 -10.07 -2.15
CA PHE A 431 -9.38 -10.03 -3.18
C PHE A 431 -8.18 -9.15 -2.78
N HIS A 432 -7.07 -9.27 -3.52
CA HIS A 432 -5.85 -8.49 -3.30
C HIS A 432 -6.14 -7.01 -3.06
N TRP A 433 -5.44 -6.40 -2.08
CA TRP A 433 -5.56 -5.01 -1.61
C TRP A 433 -6.91 -4.56 -1.02
N SER A 434 -7.99 -5.34 -1.11
CA SER A 434 -9.32 -4.89 -0.67
C SER A 434 -9.42 -4.60 0.84
N ASP A 435 -8.48 -5.09 1.64
CA ASP A 435 -8.32 -4.78 3.05
C ASP A 435 -7.93 -3.31 3.31
N LEU A 436 -7.25 -2.65 2.35
CA LEU A 436 -6.90 -1.23 2.42
C LEU A 436 -8.15 -0.35 2.51
N LEU A 437 -9.27 -0.75 1.90
CA LEU A 437 -10.53 -0.01 2.00
C LEU A 437 -11.00 0.11 3.46
N MET A 438 -10.77 -0.95 4.23
CA MET A 438 -11.09 -0.99 5.66
C MET A 438 -10.08 -0.20 6.48
N ILE A 439 -8.79 -0.34 6.19
CA ILE A 439 -7.70 0.34 6.92
C ILE A 439 -7.79 1.85 6.74
N PHE A 440 -7.97 2.33 5.51
CA PHE A 440 -8.09 3.77 5.23
C PHE A 440 -9.50 4.34 5.48
N GLY A 441 -10.52 3.47 5.59
CA GLY A 441 -11.91 3.89 5.78
C GLY A 441 -12.55 4.44 4.51
N THR A 442 -12.07 4.02 3.34
CA THR A 442 -12.49 4.47 2.02
C THR A 442 -13.61 3.61 1.43
N TYR A 443 -13.96 2.46 2.05
CA TYR A 443 -15.11 1.64 1.67
C TYR A 443 -16.43 2.42 1.53
N MET A 444 -16.55 3.56 2.22
CA MET A 444 -17.73 4.43 2.17
C MET A 444 -17.91 5.16 0.84
N THR A 445 -16.88 5.23 -0.01
CA THR A 445 -16.97 5.85 -1.33
C THR A 445 -17.50 4.88 -2.39
N ASP A 446 -17.63 3.60 -2.05
CA ASP A 446 -18.10 2.58 -2.97
C ASP A 446 -19.63 2.57 -3.09
N ALA A 447 -20.10 2.29 -4.31
CA ALA A 447 -21.52 2.22 -4.59
C ALA A 447 -22.13 0.94 -4.00
N GLY A 448 -23.21 1.07 -3.24
CA GLY A 448 -24.00 -0.06 -2.76
C GLY A 448 -24.42 0.06 -1.31
N ASN A 449 -24.99 -1.02 -0.78
CA ASN A 449 -25.40 -1.07 0.61
C ASN A 449 -24.22 -1.41 1.51
N ILE A 450 -23.88 -0.49 2.42
CA ILE A 450 -22.83 -0.67 3.41
C ILE A 450 -23.42 -1.34 4.66
N SER A 451 -22.93 -2.52 5.01
CA SER A 451 -23.48 -3.26 6.14
C SER A 451 -22.96 -2.76 7.49
N ALA A 452 -23.70 -2.98 8.58
CA ALA A 452 -23.20 -2.67 9.93
C ALA A 452 -21.92 -3.45 10.27
N LEU A 453 -21.80 -4.68 9.76
CA LEU A 453 -20.59 -5.50 9.91
C LEU A 453 -19.40 -4.86 9.19
N GLU A 454 -19.59 -4.31 8.01
CA GLU A 454 -18.54 -3.63 7.23
C GLU A 454 -18.02 -2.39 7.97
N VAL A 455 -18.92 -1.54 8.46
CA VAL A 455 -18.56 -0.37 9.29
C VAL A 455 -17.81 -0.80 10.54
N ALA A 456 -18.30 -1.84 11.23
CA ALA A 456 -17.63 -2.37 12.41
C ALA A 456 -16.24 -2.94 12.07
N THR A 457 -16.11 -3.63 10.94
CA THR A 457 -14.84 -4.22 10.47
C THR A 457 -13.81 -3.15 10.18
N SER A 458 -14.15 -2.09 9.42
CA SER A 458 -13.24 -0.97 9.17
C SER A 458 -12.78 -0.30 10.47
N ARG A 459 -13.70 0.00 11.39
CA ARG A 459 -13.34 0.58 12.70
C ARG A 459 -12.41 -0.34 13.50
N THR A 460 -12.69 -1.65 13.52
CA THR A 460 -11.83 -2.61 14.20
C THR A 460 -10.44 -2.66 13.57
N MET A 461 -10.33 -2.76 12.25
CA MET A 461 -9.02 -2.79 11.58
C MET A 461 -8.24 -1.49 11.83
N GLN A 462 -8.87 -0.32 11.69
CA GLN A 462 -8.27 0.98 12.02
C GLN A 462 -7.72 1.01 13.46
N ASN A 463 -8.47 0.47 14.43
CA ASN A 463 -8.05 0.43 15.82
C ASN A 463 -6.86 -0.52 16.06
N PHE A 464 -6.85 -1.70 15.44
CA PHE A 464 -5.79 -2.69 15.60
C PHE A 464 -4.48 -2.21 14.96
N ILE A 465 -4.54 -1.69 13.73
CA ILE A 465 -3.38 -1.14 13.04
C ILE A 465 -2.87 0.10 13.79
N LEU A 466 -3.75 0.99 14.28
CA LEU A 466 -3.33 2.14 15.10
C LEU A 466 -2.69 1.72 16.42
N ALA A 467 -3.21 0.69 17.10
CA ALA A 467 -2.60 0.18 18.32
C ALA A 467 -1.16 -0.30 18.07
N PHE A 468 -0.92 -0.99 16.94
CA PHE A 468 0.43 -1.38 16.52
C PHE A 468 1.31 -0.17 16.17
N ILE A 469 0.78 0.81 15.42
CA ILE A 469 1.50 2.04 15.10
C ILE A 469 1.91 2.79 16.37
N LYS A 470 1.05 2.83 17.40
CA LYS A 470 1.36 3.46 18.69
C LYS A 470 2.45 2.69 19.44
N ASP A 471 2.18 1.44 19.77
CA ASP A 471 3.09 0.59 20.54
C ASP A 471 2.78 -0.92 20.36
N PRO A 472 3.57 -1.63 19.53
CA PRO A 472 3.43 -3.06 19.29
C PRO A 472 3.52 -3.90 20.57
N SER A 473 4.31 -3.48 21.56
CA SER A 473 4.49 -4.28 22.79
C SER A 473 3.21 -4.41 23.62
N THR A 474 2.22 -3.56 23.37
CA THR A 474 0.96 -3.53 24.14
C THR A 474 -0.23 -4.14 23.40
N VAL A 475 -0.13 -4.43 22.08
CA VAL A 475 -1.31 -4.78 21.26
C VAL A 475 -2.02 -6.07 21.70
N SER A 476 -1.28 -7.01 22.29
CA SER A 476 -1.89 -8.23 22.85
C SER A 476 -2.83 -7.91 24.01
N SER A 477 -2.49 -6.90 24.83
CA SER A 477 -3.29 -6.49 25.99
C SER A 477 -4.36 -5.44 25.65
N THR A 478 -4.12 -4.57 24.67
CA THR A 478 -5.02 -3.46 24.34
C THR A 478 -6.11 -3.85 23.36
N VAL A 479 -5.77 -4.67 22.35
CA VAL A 479 -6.69 -5.08 21.28
C VAL A 479 -6.79 -6.61 21.13
N GLY A 480 -6.03 -7.38 21.90
CA GLY A 480 -6.09 -8.85 21.82
C GLY A 480 -5.34 -9.43 20.63
N TRP A 481 -4.34 -8.73 20.07
CA TRP A 481 -3.54 -9.20 18.95
C TRP A 481 -2.19 -9.77 19.45
N PRO A 482 -2.06 -11.10 19.61
CA PRO A 482 -0.80 -11.69 20.06
C PRO A 482 0.26 -11.67 18.93
N ALA A 483 1.53 -11.63 19.32
CA ALA A 483 2.62 -11.94 18.40
C ALA A 483 2.49 -13.41 17.95
N PHE A 484 2.74 -13.64 16.67
CA PHE A 484 2.65 -14.96 16.05
C PHE A 484 3.76 -15.89 16.57
N ASN A 485 3.37 -17.12 16.88
CA ASN A 485 4.29 -18.15 17.34
C ASN A 485 3.89 -19.49 16.72
N ALA A 486 4.56 -19.88 15.64
CA ALA A 486 4.31 -21.15 14.96
C ALA A 486 4.58 -22.40 15.84
N SER A 487 5.34 -22.26 16.93
CA SER A 487 5.57 -23.35 17.89
C SER A 487 4.47 -23.47 18.95
N ALA A 488 3.53 -22.52 19.01
CA ALA A 488 2.38 -22.60 19.90
C ALA A 488 1.37 -23.66 19.41
N PRO A 489 0.47 -24.15 20.28
CA PRO A 489 -0.55 -25.12 19.89
C PRO A 489 -1.33 -24.67 18.64
N SER A 490 -1.55 -25.62 17.73
CA SER A 490 -2.23 -25.39 16.45
C SER A 490 -1.57 -24.37 15.52
N GLY A 491 -0.25 -24.22 15.59
CA GLY A 491 0.51 -23.29 14.73
C GLY A 491 0.40 -21.82 15.15
N GLY A 492 -0.07 -21.53 16.37
CA GLY A 492 -0.24 -20.17 16.87
C GLY A 492 -1.50 -19.48 16.38
N LEU A 493 -1.71 -18.24 16.83
CA LEU A 493 -2.91 -17.46 16.55
C LEU A 493 -2.67 -16.43 15.44
N ILE A 494 -3.65 -16.31 14.55
CA ILE A 494 -3.73 -15.31 13.49
C ILE A 494 -5.09 -14.65 13.60
N LEU A 495 -5.17 -13.33 13.42
CA LEU A 495 -6.47 -12.64 13.38
C LEU A 495 -7.12 -12.82 12.01
N GLU A 496 -8.42 -13.03 11.96
CA GLU A 496 -9.19 -13.02 10.71
C GLU A 496 -10.21 -11.88 10.77
N PHE A 497 -10.20 -11.00 9.78
CA PHE A 497 -11.09 -9.83 9.72
C PHE A 497 -12.20 -10.01 8.67
N GLY A 498 -13.40 -9.51 8.99
CA GLY A 498 -14.48 -9.27 8.02
C GLY A 498 -15.35 -10.47 7.63
N ASN A 499 -15.12 -11.67 8.18
CA ASN A 499 -15.88 -12.86 7.85
C ASN A 499 -16.93 -13.20 8.93
N GLY A 500 -18.16 -12.74 8.73
CA GLY A 500 -19.30 -12.93 9.64
C GLY A 500 -19.19 -12.22 11.00
N THR A 501 -17.99 -11.77 11.38
CA THR A 501 -17.64 -10.97 12.55
C THR A 501 -16.58 -9.96 12.15
N SER A 502 -16.41 -8.87 12.89
CA SER A 502 -15.42 -7.84 12.55
C SER A 502 -14.00 -8.36 12.68
N VAL A 503 -13.73 -9.15 13.74
CA VAL A 503 -12.47 -9.85 13.98
C VAL A 503 -12.71 -11.13 14.77
N ARG A 504 -11.96 -12.18 14.49
CA ARG A 504 -11.87 -13.41 15.30
C ARG A 504 -10.46 -14.00 15.25
N ASN A 505 -10.17 -14.94 16.15
CA ASN A 505 -8.93 -15.72 16.10
C ASN A 505 -9.12 -16.96 15.22
N ILE A 506 -8.16 -17.21 14.34
CA ILE A 506 -7.93 -18.48 13.65
C ILE A 506 -6.54 -19.02 14.03
N THR A 507 -6.20 -20.23 13.59
CA THR A 507 -4.94 -20.89 13.94
C THR A 507 -4.01 -21.02 12.74
N GLY A 508 -2.70 -21.10 12.97
CA GLY A 508 -1.71 -21.38 11.92
C GLY A 508 -2.04 -22.68 11.16
N ASP A 509 -2.37 -23.76 11.88
CA ASP A 509 -2.78 -25.04 11.25
C ASP A 509 -4.03 -24.89 10.36
N PHE A 510 -4.90 -23.92 10.65
CA PHE A 510 -6.11 -23.70 9.85
C PHE A 510 -5.77 -23.06 8.50
N LEU A 511 -4.84 -22.10 8.49
CA LEU A 511 -4.51 -21.28 7.32
C LEU A 511 -3.32 -21.83 6.53
N GLU A 512 -2.27 -22.28 7.23
CA GLU A 512 -0.91 -22.45 6.71
C GLU A 512 -0.49 -23.93 6.59
N ALA A 513 -1.31 -24.90 7.04
CA ALA A 513 -0.91 -26.31 7.07
C ALA A 513 -0.44 -26.89 5.72
N GLY A 514 -0.98 -26.38 4.61
CA GLY A 514 -0.54 -26.75 3.26
C GLY A 514 0.93 -26.43 2.97
N CYS A 515 1.57 -25.54 3.76
CA CYS A 515 2.97 -25.16 3.60
C CYS A 515 3.96 -26.23 4.07
N TRP A 516 3.53 -27.17 4.92
CA TRP A 516 4.37 -28.27 5.41
C TRP A 516 3.74 -29.65 5.25
N ASP A 517 2.45 -29.73 4.91
CA ASP A 517 1.76 -30.97 4.57
C ASP A 517 1.04 -30.83 3.23
N SER A 518 1.64 -31.35 2.17
CA SER A 518 1.07 -31.31 0.81
C SER A 518 -0.25 -32.07 0.67
N ALA A 519 -0.64 -32.89 1.65
CA ALA A 519 -1.95 -33.54 1.67
C ALA A 519 -3.08 -32.61 2.14
N VAL A 520 -2.74 -31.47 2.76
CA VAL A 520 -3.71 -30.47 3.22
C VAL A 520 -3.90 -29.41 2.15
N PRO A 521 -5.08 -29.31 1.52
CA PRO A 521 -5.35 -28.24 0.56
C PRO A 521 -5.40 -26.88 1.25
N PHE A 522 -4.89 -25.84 0.58
CA PHE A 522 -5.10 -24.46 1.01
C PHE A 522 -6.60 -24.13 1.02
N ARG A 523 -7.02 -23.42 2.07
CA ARG A 523 -8.42 -23.05 2.22
C ARG A 523 -8.77 -21.93 1.24
N ILE A 524 -9.91 -22.08 0.59
CA ILE A 524 -10.59 -20.98 -0.07
C ILE A 524 -11.87 -20.71 0.69
N TYR A 525 -12.06 -19.45 1.07
CA TYR A 525 -13.34 -18.99 1.60
C TYR A 525 -14.38 -19.05 0.47
N GLU A 526 -15.48 -19.78 0.70
CA GLU A 526 -16.48 -20.00 -0.36
C GLU A 526 -16.91 -18.65 -0.98
N PRO A 527 -17.01 -18.58 -2.32
CA PRO A 527 -17.64 -17.44 -2.98
C PRO A 527 -19.07 -17.27 -2.46
N ARG A 528 -19.55 -16.03 -2.38
CA ARG A 528 -20.95 -15.78 -1.99
C ARG A 528 -21.88 -16.52 -2.96
N LYS A 529 -22.78 -17.34 -2.41
CA LYS A 529 -23.79 -18.08 -3.18
C LYS A 529 -24.87 -17.15 -3.71
#